data_AF-A0A9W5J6A6-F1
#
_entry.id   AF-A0A9W5J6A6-F1
#
_cell.length_a   1.000
_cell.length_b   1.000
_cell.length_c   1.000
_cell.angle_alpha   90.00
_cell.angle_beta   90.00
_cell.angle_gamma   90.00
#
_symmetry.space_group_name_H-M   'P 1'
#
loop_
_entity.id
_entity.type
_entity.pdbx_description
1 polymer ?
#
loop_
_entity_poly.entity_id
_entity_poly.type
_entity_poly.pdbx_seq_one_letter_code
_entity_poly.pdbx_strand_id
1 'polypeptide(L)' 'MKTLITQFPHSVSVTEHLWIVLKDGTRLAARMWLPLSASQQPVP' A
#
# COMPACT_ATOMS: atom_id res chain seq x y z
N MET A 1 -11.43 15.00 -24.54
CA MET A 1 -10.08 15.33 -24.00
C MET A 1 -9.82 14.44 -22.79
N LYS A 2 -8.66 13.80 -22.69
CA LYS A 2 -8.27 13.03 -21.49
C LYS A 2 -7.39 13.91 -20.60
N THR A 3 -7.63 13.89 -19.30
CA THR A 3 -6.84 14.61 -18.30
C THR A 3 -5.91 13.62 -17.59
N LEU A 4 -4.64 13.96 -17.44
CA LEU A 4 -3.66 13.19 -16.68
C LEU A 4 -3.66 13.67 -15.21
N ILE A 5 -3.83 12.76 -14.26
CA ILE A 5 -3.76 13.05 -12.83
C ILE A 5 -2.38 12.61 -12.31
N THR A 6 -1.65 13.54 -11.70
CA THR A 6 -0.34 13.29 -11.07
C THR A 6 -0.31 13.66 -9.58
N GLN A 7 -1.41 14.23 -9.07
CA GLN A 7 -1.54 14.67 -7.68
C GLN A 7 -2.61 13.82 -7.00
N PHE A 8 -2.24 13.24 -5.85
CA PHE A 8 -3.07 12.34 -5.08
C PHE A 8 -3.24 12.89 -3.65
N PRO A 9 -4.36 12.59 -2.96
CA PRO A 9 -4.73 13.25 -1.71
C PRO A 9 -3.86 12.86 -0.50
N HIS A 10 -3.11 11.76 -0.57
CA HIS A 10 -2.32 11.26 0.55
C HIS A 10 -0.88 10.98 0.13
N SER A 11 0.08 11.45 0.92
CA SER A 11 1.44 10.93 0.89
C SER A 11 1.44 9.50 1.40
N VAL A 12 2.17 8.62 0.72
CA VAL A 12 2.26 7.20 1.05
C VAL A 12 3.70 6.81 1.41
N SER A 13 3.84 5.92 2.39
CA SER A 13 5.04 5.12 2.55
C SER A 13 4.90 3.86 1.69
N VAL A 14 6.00 3.44 1.06
CA VAL A 14 6.03 2.26 0.19
C VAL A 14 6.95 1.20 0.79
N THR A 15 6.37 0.04 1.08
CA THR A 15 7.14 -1.16 1.36
C THR A 15 7.24 -1.94 0.07
N GLU A 16 8.41 -1.83 -0.57
CA GLU A 16 8.70 -2.39 -1.89
C GLU A 16 8.44 -3.88 -1.99
N HIS A 17 8.86 -4.63 -0.96
CA HIS A 17 8.72 -6.07 -0.89
C HIS A 17 8.38 -6.51 0.53
N LEU A 18 7.30 -7.27 0.67
CA LEU A 18 6.94 -7.97 1.89
C LEU A 18 6.36 -9.35 1.56
N TRP A 19 6.37 -10.23 2.56
CA TRP A 19 5.76 -11.56 2.47
C TRP A 19 4.48 -11.61 3.29
N ILE A 20 3.40 -12.10 2.66
CA ILE A 20 2.22 -12.59 3.37
C ILE A 20 2.34 -14.10 3.45
N VAL A 21 2.55 -14.63 4.65
CA VAL A 21 2.64 -16.07 4.87
C VAL A 21 1.22 -16.63 4.99
N LEU A 22 0.85 -17.50 4.06
CA LEU A 22 -0.45 -18.17 4.06
C LEU A 22 -0.46 -19.33 5.06
N LYS A 23 -1.66 -19.84 5.37
CA LYS A 23 -1.87 -20.92 6.34
C LYS A 23 -1.08 -22.20 6.00
N ASP A 24 -0.83 -22.46 4.73
CA ASP A 24 -0.08 -23.62 4.22
C ASP A 24 1.44 -23.41 4.18
N GLY A 25 1.93 -22.23 4.60
CA GLY A 25 3.34 -21.85 4.57
C GLY A 25 3.80 -21.22 3.25
N THR A 26 2.92 -21.08 2.25
CA THR A 26 3.24 -20.36 1.01
C THR A 26 3.54 -18.90 1.32
N ARG A 27 4.61 -18.36 0.73
CA ARG A 27 4.99 -16.94 0.83
C ARG A 27 4.50 -16.17 -0.38
N LEU A 28 3.45 -15.37 -0.18
CA LEU A 28 2.94 -14.47 -1.22
C LEU A 28 3.73 -13.16 -1.21
N ALA A 29 4.36 -12.83 -2.34
CA ALA A 29 5.05 -11.55 -2.51
C ALA A 29 4.01 -10.44 -2.65
N ALA A 30 4.21 -9.35 -1.91
CA ALA A 30 3.37 -8.17 -2.01
C ALA A 30 4.21 -6.89 -1.92
N ARG A 31 3.64 -5.82 -2.48
CA ARG A 31 4.08 -4.44 -2.27
C ARG A 31 2.95 -3.69 -1.57
N MET A 32 3.28 -2.89 -0.57
CA MET A 32 2.31 -2.12 0.19
C MET A 32 2.53 -0.63 -0.02
N TRP A 33 1.45 0.09 -0.29
CA TRP A 33 1.39 1.55 -0.26
C TRP A 33 0.45 1.92 0.87
N LEU A 34 0.98 2.54 1.92
CA LEU A 34 0.21 2.90 3.10
C LEU A 34 0.25 4.42 3.30
N PRO A 35 -0.90 5.11 3.47
CA PRO A 35 -0.91 6.52 3.83
C PRO A 35 -0.11 6.78 5.10
N LEU A 36 0.65 7.87 5.14
CA LEU A 36 1.43 8.23 6.33
C LEU A 36 0.57 8.46 7.57
N SER A 37 -0.71 8.83 7.39
CA SER A 37 -1.68 9.05 8.46
C SER A 37 -2.30 7.77 9.04
N ALA A 38 -2.04 6.60 8.44
CA ALA A 38 -2.76 5.36 8.76
C ALA A 38 -2.61 4.91 10.22
N SER A 39 -1.56 5.34 10.94
CA SER A 39 -1.36 5.02 12.36
C SER A 39 -2.34 5.75 13.29
N GLN A 40 -2.80 6.95 12.91
CA GLN A 40 -3.73 7.78 13.68
C GLN A 40 -5.15 7.72 13.12
N GLN A 41 -5.28 7.52 11.81
CA GLN A 41 -6.53 7.44 11.06
C GLN A 41 -6.49 6.17 10.20
N PRO A 42 -6.89 5.01 10.76
CA PRO A 42 -6.86 3.75 10.04
C PRO A 42 -7.73 3.81 8.80
N VAL A 43 -7.28 3.18 7.74
CA VAL A 43 -7.99 3.05 6.46
C VAL A 43 -8.65 1.67 6.36
N PRO A 44 -9.78 1.54 5.64
CA PRO A 44 -10.42 0.25 5.38
C PRO A 44 -9.53 -0.77 4.66
#